data_AF-A0A5M5C8M9-F1
#
_entry.id   AF-A0A5M5C8M9-F1
#
_cell.length_a   1.000
_cell.length_b   1.000
_cell.length_c   1.000
_cell.angle_alpha   90.00
_cell.angle_beta   90.00
_cell.angle_gamma   90.00
#
_symmetry.space_group_name_H-M   'P 1'
#
loop_
_entity.id
_entity.type
_entity.pdbx_description
1 polymer ?
#
loop_
_entity_poly.entity_id
_entity_poly.type
_entity_poly.pdbx_seq_one_letter_code
_entity_poly.pdbx_strand_id
1 'polypeptide(L)' 'MHFNIKAAEYLRSSYRAVQRYLADGRIPYTKPTEKILINEQDLIDFVQMKRR' A
#
# COMPACT_ATOMS: atom_id res chain seq x y z
N MET A 1 -14.83 -7.45 1.17
CA MET A 1 -13.50 -6.90 0.81
C MET A 1 -13.44 -5.46 1.31
N HIS A 2 -12.64 -5.20 2.34
CA HIS A 2 -12.57 -3.88 2.97
C HIS A 2 -11.55 -3.01 2.25
N PHE A 3 -11.99 -1.83 1.83
CA PHE A 3 -11.24 -0.90 0.99
C PHE A 3 -11.31 0.50 1.62
N ASN A 4 -10.44 0.78 2.59
CA ASN A 4 -10.15 2.13 3.05
C ASN A 4 -8.81 2.14 3.81
N ILE A 5 -8.00 3.16 3.52
CA ILE A 5 -6.58 3.24 3.84
C ILE A 5 -6.32 3.22 5.35
N LYS A 6 -5.57 2.19 5.78
CA LYS A 6 -4.60 2.24 6.90
C LYS A 6 -3.20 1.79 6.44
N ALA A 7 -2.90 1.88 5.14
CA ALA A 7 -1.63 1.38 4.60
C ALA A 7 -0.40 2.08 5.23
N ALA A 8 -0.49 3.38 5.52
CA ALA A 8 0.58 4.10 6.21
C ALA A 8 0.79 3.61 7.66
N GLU A 9 -0.29 3.33 8.39
CA GLU A 9 -0.21 2.75 9.74
C GLU A 9 0.35 1.33 9.71
N TYR A 10 -0.11 0.53 8.74
CA TYR A 10 0.33 -0.85 8.55
C TYR A 10 1.83 -0.93 8.17
N LEU A 11 2.27 -0.06 7.27
CA LEU A 11 3.66 0.04 6.83
C LEU A 11 4.56 0.76 7.84
N ARG A 12 4.02 1.29 8.95
CA ARG A 12 4.69 2.21 9.89
C ARG A 12 5.53 3.27 9.14
N SER A 13 5.00 3.76 8.02
CA SER A 13 5.72 4.59 7.06
C SER A 13 4.94 5.87 6.83
N SER A 14 5.66 6.95 6.52
CA SER A 14 5.01 8.20 6.13
C SER A 14 4.12 7.99 4.91
N TYR A 15 3.00 8.71 4.84
CA TYR A 15 2.10 8.69 3.69
C TYR A 15 2.85 8.93 2.36
N ARG A 16 3.86 9.82 2.37
CA ARG A 16 4.72 10.10 1.22
C ARG A 16 5.56 8.89 0.78
N ALA A 17 6.05 8.09 1.72
CA ALA A 17 6.77 6.86 1.39
C ALA A 17 5.83 5.83 0.75
N VAL A 18 4.60 5.69 1.27
CA VAL A 18 3.59 4.82 0.68
C VAL A 18 3.24 5.27 -0.74
N GLN A 19 3.03 6.57 -0.96
CA GLN A 19 2.80 7.12 -2.30
C GLN A 19 3.96 6.83 -3.26
N ARG A 20 5.22 6.90 -2.79
CA ARG A 20 6.38 6.50 -3.60
C ARG A 20 6.38 5.02 -3.94
N TYR A 21 6.03 4.13 -3.02
CA TYR A 21 5.96 2.69 -3.31
C TYR A 21 4.87 2.36 -4.34
N LEU A 22 3.75 3.09 -4.28
CA LEU A 22 2.69 3.00 -5.27
C LEU A 22 3.17 3.53 -6.64
N ALA A 23 3.78 4.71 -6.67
CA ALA A 23 4.31 5.32 -7.89
C ALA A 23 5.43 4.48 -8.54
N ASP A 24 6.29 3.86 -7.74
CA ASP A 24 7.34 2.94 -8.18
C ASP A 24 6.78 1.59 -8.68
N GLY A 25 5.47 1.33 -8.54
CA GLY A 25 4.84 0.06 -8.90
C GLY A 25 5.20 -1.11 -7.97
N ARG A 26 5.75 -0.83 -6.78
CA ARG A 26 6.16 -1.88 -5.81
C ARG A 26 4.99 -2.50 -5.06
N ILE A 27 3.88 -1.76 -4.94
CA ILE A 27 2.65 -2.23 -4.30
C ILE A 27 1.54 -2.12 -5.34
N PRO A 28 0.90 -3.22 -5.73
CA PRO A 28 -0.27 -3.19 -6.60
C PRO A 28 -1.39 -2.34 -5.98
N TYR A 29 -2.01 -1.49 -6.79
CA TYR A 29 -3.17 -0.72 -6.37
C TYR A 29 -4.11 -0.46 -7.54
N THR A 30 -5.38 -0.25 -7.21
CA THR A 30 -6.37 0.24 -8.17
C THR A 30 -6.81 1.64 -7.78
N LYS A 31 -7.14 2.47 -8.78
CA LYS A 31 -7.59 3.85 -8.57
C LYS A 31 -8.94 4.09 -9.26
N PRO A 32 -10.05 3.56 -8.74
CA PRO A 32 -11.37 3.95 -9.21
C PRO A 32 -11.63 5.39 -8.77
N THR A 33 -11.53 6.30 -9.73
CA THR A 33 -11.84 7.74 -9.60
C THR A 33 -10.83 8.53 -8.76
N GLU A 34 -10.91 8.47 -7.43
CA GLU A 34 -10.11 9.32 -6.52
C GLU A 34 -9.56 8.57 -5.29
N LYS A 35 -9.93 7.31 -5.11
CA LYS A 35 -9.44 6.51 -3.99
C LYS A 35 -8.41 5.51 -4.46
N ILE A 36 -7.28 5.45 -3.74
CA ILE A 36 -6.30 4.40 -3.92
C ILE A 36 -6.79 3.20 -3.10
N LEU A 37 -7.02 2.09 -3.78
CA LEU A 37 -7.39 0.83 -3.19
C LEU A 37 -6.21 -0.13 -3.28
N ILE A 38 -5.78 -0.63 -2.14
CA ILE A 38 -4.68 -1.59 -2.02
C ILE A 38 -5.28 -2.85 -1.41
N ASN A 39 -4.96 -4.00 -1.98
CA ASN A 39 -5.31 -5.27 -1.36
C ASN A 39 -4.47 -5.47 -0.10
N GLU A 40 -5.10 -5.89 0.99
CA GLU A 40 -4.42 -6.11 2.26
C GLU A 40 -3.31 -7.16 2.13
N GLN A 41 -3.52 -8.23 1.35
CA GLN A 41 -2.51 -9.27 1.15
C GLN A 41 -1.26 -8.73 0.44
N ASP A 42 -1.43 -7.93 -0.61
CA ASP A 42 -0.31 -7.32 -1.34
C ASP A 42 0.51 -6.40 -0.43
N LEU A 43 -0.15 -5.74 0.53
CA LEU A 43 0.50 -4.91 1.54
C LEU A 43 1.28 -5.75 2.56
N ILE A 44 0.73 -6.88 3.01
CA ILE A 44 1.40 -7.85 3.89
C ILE A 44 2.65 -8.39 3.22
N ASP A 45 2.53 -8.84 1.98
CA ASP A 45 3.61 -9.45 1.21
C ASP A 45 4.76 -8.45 1.00
N PHE A 46 4.44 -7.19 0.70
CA PHE A 46 5.42 -6.11 0.61
C PHE A 46 6.19 -5.89 1.93
N VAL A 47 5.50 -5.91 3.08
CA VAL A 47 6.14 -5.79 4.40
C VAL A 47 7.03 -6.99 4.70
N GLN A 48 6.57 -8.20 4.42
CA GLN A 48 7.36 -9.42 4.63
C GLN A 48 8.62 -9.41 3.75
N MET A 49 8.51 -8.97 2.50
CA MET A 49 9.65 -8.83 1.59
C MET A 49 10.68 -7.80 2.11
N LYS A 50 10.24 -6.70 2.72
CA LYS A 50 11.12 -5.66 3.30
C LYS A 50 11.82 -6.07 4.59
N ARG A 51 11.32 -7.08 5.31
CA ARG A 51 11.91 -7.58 6.57
C ARG A 51 12.95 -8.68 6.36
N ARG A 52 13.12 -9.15 5.13
CA ARG A 52 14.15 -10.11 4.71
C ARG A 52 15.42 -9.38 4.29
#